data_AF-A0A401W377-F1
#
_entry.id   AF-A0A401W377-F1
#
_cell.length_a   1.000
_cell.length_b   1.000
_cell.length_c   1.000
_cell.angle_alpha   90.00
_cell.angle_beta   90.00
_cell.angle_gamma   90.00
#
_symmetry.space_group_name_H-M   'P 1'
#
loop_
_entity.id
_entity.type
_entity.pdbx_description
1 polymer ?
#
loop_
_entity_poly.entity_id
_entity_poly.type
_entity_poly.pdbx_seq_one_letter_code
_entity_poly.pdbx_strand_id
1 'polypeptide(L)'
;MPHPHHNAPSDAPDTVTAYDDAPTILAEMRWVTDRVAAHPSGTGLSREFWLRKAALLDRIALKESAECTPADAAESNAVAAKAAHRLAQYDRERGGGPLGTTHGPIPPDSPLWHPSYRPYVRQEYAAWLRMTR
;
A
#
# COMPACT_ATOMS: atom_id res chain seq x y z
N MET A 1 18.08 -37.00 -3.84
CA MET A 1 18.55 -35.60 -3.92
C MET A 1 17.36 -34.70 -3.60
N PRO A 2 17.28 -34.10 -2.40
CA PRO A 2 16.19 -33.16 -2.10
C PRO A 2 16.49 -31.80 -2.75
N HIS A 3 15.48 -31.22 -3.38
CA HIS A 3 15.55 -29.89 -3.99
C HIS A 3 15.67 -28.82 -2.89
N PRO A 4 16.52 -27.79 -3.07
CA PRO A 4 16.55 -26.67 -2.14
C PRO A 4 15.24 -25.89 -2.26
N HIS A 5 14.48 -25.86 -1.17
CA HIS A 5 13.43 -24.86 -0.98
C HIS A 5 14.10 -23.49 -1.03
N HIS A 6 13.92 -22.78 -2.14
CA HIS A 6 14.30 -21.39 -2.25
C HIS A 6 13.43 -20.62 -1.25
N ASN A 7 13.98 -20.36 -0.07
CA ASN A 7 13.43 -19.43 0.90
C ASN A 7 13.45 -18.05 0.23
N ALA A 8 12.36 -17.71 -0.47
CA ALA A 8 12.15 -16.34 -0.93
C ALA A 8 12.12 -15.44 0.32
N PRO A 9 12.68 -14.22 0.28
CA PRO A 9 12.64 -13.31 1.41
C PRO A 9 11.20 -12.87 1.68
N SER A 10 10.50 -13.63 2.52
CA SER A 10 9.25 -13.27 3.15
C SER A 10 9.56 -12.51 4.43
N ASP A 11 10.02 -11.27 4.31
CA ASP A 11 10.20 -10.35 5.45
C ASP A 11 9.81 -8.91 5.06
N ALA A 12 8.72 -8.79 4.29
CA ALA A 12 7.91 -7.58 4.40
C ALA A 12 7.17 -7.66 5.74
N PRO A 13 7.04 -6.57 6.52
CA PRO A 13 6.43 -6.61 7.84
C PRO A 13 5.09 -7.33 7.78
N ASP A 14 4.89 -8.27 8.72
CA ASP A 14 3.71 -9.12 8.81
C ASP A 14 2.45 -8.31 8.51
N THR A 15 1.78 -8.74 7.46
CA THR A 15 0.81 -7.95 6.71
C THR A 15 -0.42 -7.53 7.51
N VAL A 16 -0.66 -8.21 8.62
CA VAL A 16 -1.70 -7.93 9.62
C VAL A 16 -1.32 -6.75 10.51
N THR A 17 -0.05 -6.64 10.94
CA THR A 17 0.38 -5.64 11.93
C THR A 17 0.44 -4.21 11.39
N ALA A 18 0.58 -4.04 10.08
CA ALA A 18 0.74 -2.71 9.48
C ALA A 18 -0.50 -1.82 9.65
N TYR A 19 -1.68 -2.40 9.89
CA TYR A 19 -2.95 -1.68 9.93
C TYR A 19 -3.65 -1.71 11.28
N ASP A 20 -3.01 -2.25 12.33
CA ASP A 20 -3.61 -2.37 13.67
C ASP A 20 -4.08 -1.01 14.21
N ASP A 21 -3.31 0.04 13.92
CA ASP A 21 -3.58 1.41 14.36
C ASP A 21 -4.27 2.27 13.28
N ALA A 22 -4.72 1.66 12.18
CA ALA A 22 -5.34 2.39 11.09
C ALA A 22 -6.78 2.83 11.46
N PRO A 23 -7.24 4.02 11.00
CA PRO A 23 -8.65 4.41 11.12
C PRO A 23 -9.59 3.36 10.52
N THR A 24 -10.84 3.29 10.97
CA THR A 24 -11.81 2.33 10.39
C THR A 24 -11.96 2.52 8.88
N ILE A 25 -12.29 1.44 8.15
CA ILE A 25 -12.47 1.50 6.68
C ILE A 25 -13.44 2.62 6.30
N LEU A 26 -14.56 2.77 7.02
CA LEU A 26 -15.56 3.81 6.75
C LEU A 26 -15.01 5.23 6.98
N ALA A 27 -14.28 5.45 8.07
CA ALA A 27 -13.66 6.76 8.35
C ALA A 27 -12.63 7.13 7.27
N GLU A 28 -11.84 6.14 6.84
CA GLU A 28 -10.82 6.32 5.82
C GLU A 28 -11.44 6.56 4.42
N MET A 29 -12.52 5.84 4.07
CA MET A 29 -13.28 6.08 2.83
C MET A 29 -13.83 7.50 2.76
N ARG A 30 -14.39 8.01 3.87
CA ARG A 30 -14.86 9.39 3.96
C ARG A 30 -13.70 10.36 3.71
N TRP A 31 -12.57 10.17 4.40
CA TRP A 31 -11.40 11.03 4.23
C TRP A 31 -10.89 11.05 2.78
N VAL A 32 -10.77 9.89 2.13
CA VAL A 32 -10.34 9.80 0.72
C VAL A 32 -11.32 10.52 -0.19
N THR A 33 -12.62 10.33 0.02
CA THR A 33 -13.67 10.95 -0.80
C THR A 33 -13.68 12.47 -0.66
N ASP A 34 -13.55 12.98 0.57
CA ASP A 34 -13.47 14.42 0.85
C ASP A 34 -12.24 15.05 0.16
N ARG A 35 -11.10 14.35 0.13
CA ARG A 35 -9.88 14.83 -0.55
C ARG A 35 -10.03 14.88 -2.06
N VAL A 36 -10.68 13.87 -2.66
CA VAL A 36 -10.98 13.85 -4.10
C VAL A 36 -11.94 14.99 -4.46
N ALA A 37 -13.00 15.18 -3.66
CA ALA A 37 -13.97 16.26 -3.88
C ALA A 37 -13.33 17.66 -3.81
N ALA A 38 -12.36 17.84 -2.91
CA ALA A 38 -11.60 19.09 -2.80
C ALA A 38 -10.58 19.31 -3.94
N HIS A 39 -10.20 18.28 -4.69
CA HIS A 39 -9.20 18.35 -5.77
C HIS A 39 -9.74 17.70 -7.06
N PRO A 40 -10.78 18.28 -7.69
CA PRO A 40 -11.50 17.63 -8.79
C PRO A 40 -10.64 17.40 -10.05
N SER A 41 -9.58 18.18 -10.26
CA SER A 41 -8.61 17.96 -11.34
C SER A 41 -7.61 16.83 -11.05
N GLY A 42 -7.57 16.29 -9.83
CA GLY A 42 -6.59 15.30 -9.37
C GLY A 42 -5.14 15.83 -9.26
N THR A 43 -4.88 17.06 -9.71
CA THR A 43 -3.59 17.74 -9.60
C THR A 43 -3.37 18.21 -8.17
N GLY A 44 -2.18 17.98 -7.62
CA GLY A 44 -1.81 18.46 -6.28
C GLY A 44 -2.18 17.53 -5.12
N LEU A 45 -2.70 16.33 -5.40
CA LEU A 45 -2.89 15.30 -4.37
C LEU A 45 -1.53 14.92 -3.74
N SER A 46 -1.48 15.01 -2.41
CA SER A 46 -0.26 14.77 -1.63
C SER A 46 0.15 13.29 -1.64
N ARG A 47 1.39 13.03 -1.25
CA ARG A 47 1.84 11.65 -1.01
C ARG A 47 0.98 10.94 0.02
N GLU A 48 0.65 11.63 1.12
CA GLU A 48 -0.21 11.08 2.17
C GLU A 48 -1.54 10.59 1.59
N PHE A 49 -2.15 11.35 0.68
CA PHE A 49 -3.36 10.92 -0.01
C PHE A 49 -3.15 9.60 -0.76
N TRP A 50 -2.10 9.48 -1.56
CA TRP A 50 -1.83 8.25 -2.33
C TRP A 50 -1.53 7.07 -1.41
N LEU A 51 -0.78 7.29 -0.34
CA LEU A 51 -0.45 6.26 0.65
C LEU A 51 -1.70 5.76 1.36
N ARG A 52 -2.49 6.68 1.91
CA ARG A 52 -3.73 6.38 2.64
C ARG A 52 -4.78 5.72 1.77
N LYS A 53 -4.93 6.18 0.52
CA LYS A 53 -5.82 5.53 -0.46
C LYS A 53 -5.37 4.11 -0.79
N ALA A 54 -4.07 3.90 -1.02
CA ALA A 54 -3.54 2.56 -1.30
C ALA A 54 -3.71 1.62 -0.10
N ALA A 55 -3.44 2.10 1.11
CA ALA A 55 -3.62 1.34 2.36
C ALA A 55 -5.10 0.98 2.59
N LEU A 56 -6.03 1.90 2.34
CA LEU A 56 -7.47 1.62 2.42
C LEU A 56 -7.88 0.48 1.48
N LEU A 57 -7.48 0.55 0.21
CA LEU A 57 -7.84 -0.45 -0.79
C LEU A 57 -7.18 -1.81 -0.49
N ASP A 58 -5.95 -1.81 0.02
CA ASP A 58 -5.30 -3.03 0.47
C ASP A 58 -6.04 -3.70 1.65
N ARG A 59 -6.53 -2.90 2.60
CA ARG A 59 -7.33 -3.38 3.74
C ARG A 59 -8.69 -3.95 3.31
N ILE A 60 -9.36 -3.32 2.36
CA ILE A 60 -10.60 -3.86 1.76
C ILE A 60 -10.30 -5.21 1.09
N ALA A 61 -9.25 -5.28 0.28
CA ALA A 61 -8.86 -6.52 -0.39
C ALA A 61 -8.47 -7.64 0.59
N LEU A 62 -7.79 -7.32 1.70
CA LEU A 62 -7.50 -8.28 2.78
C LEU A 62 -8.78 -8.79 3.44
N LYS A 63 -9.72 -7.89 3.75
CA LYS A 63 -11.01 -8.25 4.36
C LYS A 63 -11.82 -9.16 3.43
N GLU A 64 -11.99 -8.78 2.17
CA GLU A 64 -12.73 -9.59 1.20
C GLU A 64 -12.04 -10.93 0.91
N SER A 65 -10.71 -10.97 0.87
CA SER A 65 -9.99 -12.24 0.70
C SER A 65 -10.16 -13.19 1.89
N ALA A 66 -10.51 -12.67 3.07
CA ALA A 66 -10.78 -13.46 4.27
C ALA A 66 -12.25 -13.90 4.38
N GLU A 67 -13.18 -13.09 3.86
CA GLU A 67 -14.63 -13.29 4.02
C GLU A 67 -15.29 -13.94 2.80
N CYS A 68 -14.70 -13.82 1.61
CA CYS A 68 -15.29 -14.21 0.34
C CYS A 68 -14.49 -15.30 -0.39
N THR A 69 -15.05 -15.83 -1.48
CA THR A 69 -14.31 -16.76 -2.34
C THR A 69 -13.19 -16.03 -3.09
N PRO A 70 -12.14 -16.72 -3.56
CA PRO A 70 -11.09 -16.10 -4.37
C PRO A 70 -11.61 -15.41 -5.64
N ALA A 71 -12.71 -15.90 -6.22
CA ALA A 71 -13.32 -15.30 -7.40
C ALA A 71 -13.99 -13.96 -7.05
N ASP A 72 -14.70 -13.90 -5.93
CA ASP A 72 -15.38 -12.68 -5.48
C ASP A 72 -14.37 -11.60 -5.01
N ALA A 73 -13.27 -12.01 -4.37
CA ALA A 73 -12.21 -11.11 -3.93
C ALA A 73 -11.23 -10.69 -5.06
N ALA A 74 -11.38 -11.22 -6.28
CA ALA A 74 -10.43 -10.98 -7.36
C ALA A 74 -10.38 -9.49 -7.76
N GLU A 75 -11.53 -8.81 -7.78
CA GLU A 75 -11.63 -7.40 -8.16
C GLU A 75 -10.94 -6.49 -7.14
N SER A 76 -11.24 -6.62 -5.84
CA SER A 76 -10.60 -5.79 -4.82
C SER A 76 -9.09 -6.03 -4.75
N ASN A 77 -8.64 -7.28 -4.92
CA ASN A 77 -7.21 -7.59 -5.03
C ASN A 77 -6.55 -6.87 -6.21
N ALA A 78 -7.19 -6.83 -7.38
CA ALA A 78 -6.68 -6.13 -8.55
C ALA A 78 -6.69 -4.60 -8.35
N VAL A 79 -7.74 -4.05 -7.73
CA VAL A 79 -7.84 -2.62 -7.41
C VAL A 79 -6.77 -2.20 -6.40
N ALA A 80 -6.55 -3.00 -5.36
CA ALA A 80 -5.48 -2.77 -4.38
C ALA A 80 -4.10 -2.78 -5.03
N ALA A 81 -3.83 -3.73 -5.94
CA ALA A 81 -2.58 -3.78 -6.68
C ALA A 81 -2.38 -2.53 -7.56
N LYS A 82 -3.41 -2.10 -8.30
CA LYS A 82 -3.35 -0.86 -9.10
C LYS A 82 -3.05 0.38 -8.24
N ALA A 83 -3.66 0.48 -7.06
CA ALA A 83 -3.40 1.58 -6.13
C ALA A 83 -1.97 1.53 -5.57
N ALA A 84 -1.47 0.34 -5.23
CA ALA A 84 -0.09 0.13 -4.79
C ALA A 84 0.93 0.55 -5.87
N HIS A 85 0.69 0.16 -7.12
CA HIS A 85 1.50 0.63 -8.24
C HIS A 85 1.46 2.14 -8.41
N ARG A 86 0.29 2.78 -8.22
CA ARG A 86 0.17 4.23 -8.34
C ARG A 86 0.99 4.97 -7.27
N LEU A 87 0.98 4.49 -6.03
CA LEU A 87 1.86 5.02 -4.97
C LEU A 87 3.33 4.83 -5.32
N ALA A 88 3.73 3.60 -5.70
CA ALA A 88 5.11 3.32 -6.07
C ALA A 88 5.59 4.18 -7.24
N GLN A 89 4.74 4.39 -8.26
CA GLN A 89 5.02 5.30 -9.36
C GLN A 89 5.18 6.75 -8.90
N TYR A 90 4.28 7.24 -8.04
CA TYR A 90 4.37 8.59 -7.48
C TYR A 90 5.71 8.80 -6.74
N ASP A 91 6.15 7.80 -6.00
CA ASP A 91 7.40 7.86 -5.24
C ASP A 91 8.63 7.80 -6.15
N ARG A 92 8.60 7.00 -7.22
CA ARG A 92 9.65 6.97 -8.26
C ARG A 92 9.80 8.31 -8.97
N GLU A 93 8.69 8.91 -9.36
CA GLU A 93 8.67 10.21 -10.07
C GLU A 93 9.31 11.34 -9.25
N ARG A 94 9.36 11.18 -7.92
CA ARG A 94 9.95 12.15 -6.98
C ARG A 94 11.37 11.79 -6.53
N GLY A 95 11.93 10.68 -7.03
CA GLY A 95 13.30 10.25 -6.81
C GLY A 95 13.56 9.56 -5.46
N GLY A 96 14.73 8.92 -5.35
CA GLY A 96 15.28 8.37 -4.11
C GLY A 96 16.35 9.27 -3.48
N GLY A 97 16.91 8.87 -2.33
CA GLY A 97 17.94 9.61 -1.60
C GLY A 97 17.39 10.52 -0.49
N PRO A 98 18.15 11.50 0.03
CA PRO A 98 17.73 12.39 1.12
C PRO A 98 16.47 13.22 0.82
N LEU A 99 16.16 13.38 -0.47
CA LEU A 99 14.98 14.08 -0.98
C LEU A 99 13.84 13.12 -1.38
N GLY A 100 14.08 11.80 -1.29
CA GLY A 100 13.10 10.79 -1.57
C GLY A 100 11.95 10.86 -0.58
N THR A 101 10.74 10.60 -1.07
CA THR A 101 9.53 10.76 -0.25
C THR A 101 9.14 9.49 0.51
N THR A 102 9.89 8.41 0.31
CA THR A 102 9.69 7.08 0.90
C THR A 102 10.11 7.08 2.37
N HIS A 103 9.35 6.38 3.21
CA HIS A 103 9.58 6.32 4.65
C HIS A 103 10.12 4.97 5.11
N GLY A 104 9.88 3.91 4.33
CA GLY A 104 10.32 2.57 4.66
C GLY A 104 11.73 2.24 4.14
N PRO A 105 12.31 1.13 4.63
CA PRO A 105 13.70 0.75 4.34
C PRO A 105 13.92 0.24 2.92
N ILE A 106 12.90 -0.32 2.26
CA ILE A 106 13.01 -0.86 0.91
C ILE A 106 12.46 0.18 -0.09
N PRO A 107 13.24 0.61 -1.11
CA PRO A 107 12.80 1.63 -2.07
C PRO A 107 11.79 1.07 -3.09
N PRO A 108 10.98 1.92 -3.75
CA PRO A 108 9.96 1.52 -4.72
C PRO A 108 10.53 0.81 -5.96
N ASP A 109 11.80 1.01 -6.29
CA ASP A 109 12.48 0.36 -7.43
C ASP A 109 13.12 -0.99 -7.06
N SER A 110 12.96 -1.43 -5.82
CA SER A 110 13.52 -2.71 -5.39
C SER A 110 12.92 -3.87 -6.20
N PRO A 111 13.76 -4.77 -6.74
CA PRO A 111 13.29 -5.98 -7.41
C PRO A 111 12.67 -6.99 -6.43
N LEU A 112 12.77 -6.74 -5.12
CA LEU A 112 12.22 -7.59 -4.06
C LEU A 112 10.69 -7.51 -3.96
N TRP A 113 10.05 -6.54 -4.61
CA TRP A 113 8.61 -6.38 -4.51
C TRP A 113 7.86 -7.49 -5.23
N HIS A 114 6.85 -8.04 -4.53
CA HIS A 114 5.83 -8.87 -5.16
C HIS A 114 5.18 -8.09 -6.32
N PRO A 115 4.78 -8.75 -7.43
CA PRO A 115 4.19 -8.07 -8.59
C PRO A 115 2.99 -7.17 -8.27
N SER A 116 2.24 -7.46 -7.20
CA SER A 116 1.12 -6.62 -6.76
C SER A 116 1.52 -5.29 -6.12
N TYR A 117 2.78 -5.11 -5.73
CA TYR A 117 3.29 -3.98 -4.94
C TYR A 117 2.58 -3.74 -3.59
N ARG A 118 1.61 -4.57 -3.19
CA ARG A 118 0.88 -4.41 -1.92
C ARG A 118 1.80 -4.44 -0.68
N PRO A 119 2.87 -5.27 -0.62
CA PRO A 119 3.82 -5.21 0.50
C PRO A 119 4.53 -3.86 0.64
N TYR A 120 4.76 -3.14 -0.47
CA TYR A 120 5.32 -1.80 -0.43
C TYR A 120 4.41 -0.82 0.31
N VAL A 121 3.10 -0.87 0.03
CA VAL A 121 2.10 -0.03 0.72
C VAL A 121 2.14 -0.27 2.23
N ARG A 122 2.18 -1.53 2.66
CA ARG A 122 2.19 -1.91 4.09
C ARG A 122 3.44 -1.37 4.79
N GLN A 123 4.61 -1.49 4.15
CA GLN A 123 5.85 -0.92 4.67
C GLN A 123 5.74 0.60 4.83
N GLU A 124 5.35 1.29 3.76
CA GLU A 124 5.27 2.75 3.75
C GLU A 124 4.24 3.27 4.76
N TYR A 125 3.12 2.57 4.91
CA TYR A 125 2.07 2.93 5.86
C TYR A 125 2.53 2.75 7.31
N ALA A 126 3.17 1.62 7.62
CA ALA A 126 3.74 1.37 8.94
C ALA A 126 4.83 2.41 9.31
N ALA A 127 5.67 2.79 8.34
CA ALA A 127 6.68 3.82 8.55
C ALA A 127 6.05 5.21 8.75
N TRP A 128 5.04 5.56 7.96
CA TRP A 128 4.29 6.82 8.09
C TRP A 128 3.57 6.94 9.44
N LEU A 129 2.94 5.87 9.93
CA LEU A 129 2.31 5.85 11.26
C LEU A 129 3.31 6.10 12.38
N ARG A 130 4.54 5.59 12.26
CA ARG A 130 5.61 5.83 13.25
C ARG A 130 6.10 7.27 13.25
N MET A 131 6.01 7.98 12.12
CA MET A 131 6.43 9.38 12.00
C MET A 131 5.35 10.39 12.39
N THR A 132 4.08 10.00 12.35
CA THR A 132 2.93 10.88 12.62
C THR A 132 2.39 10.74 14.04
N ARG A 133 3.07 9.97 14.89
CA ARG A 133 2.80 9.82 16.33
C ARG A 133 3.58 10.78 17.19
#